data_AF-A0A842YFU4-F1
#
_entry.id   AF-A0A842YFU4-F1
#
_cell.length_a   1.000
_cell.length_b   1.000
_cell.length_c   1.000
_cell.angle_alpha   90.00
_cell.angle_beta   90.00
_cell.angle_gamma   90.00
#
_symmetry.space_group_name_H-M   'P 1'
#
loop_
_entity.id
_entity.type
_entity.pdbx_description
1 polymer ?
#
loop_
_entity_poly.entity_id
_entity_poly.type
_entity_poly.pdbx_seq_one_letter_code
_entity_poly.pdbx_strand_id
1 'polypeptide(L)'
;MLEAVRGFIEPYVNVIFISAAISAISLLLLRTIDIKAYRTRTWVLFAPLAGSLLLAVWISPSCFAHYLAIQSWDPIHLICNDPSFAYVRWICTSWVGLISLSFTGAAALGAVSYYHGGAIAQRIYRADEVTDEELGPLYDDILELSERAGIDEPSVYLLESSTPRIFSYGGHGWPKIYISVGLLEVLNRDETLAAVGHEIAHIKNNDTLLKSASLSLKIAGLFNIVGFAVDSMLSRDRE
;
A
#
# COMPACT_ATOMS: atom_id res chain seq x y z
N MET A 1 15.44 -32.31 -23.61
CA MET A 1 14.41 -31.24 -23.71
C MET A 1 13.64 -31.07 -22.40
N LEU A 2 12.99 -32.11 -21.88
CA LEU A 2 12.25 -32.06 -20.61
C LEU A 2 13.10 -31.64 -19.40
N GLU A 3 14.32 -32.15 -19.25
CA GLU A 3 15.23 -31.75 -18.16
C GLU A 3 15.71 -30.29 -18.28
N ALA A 4 15.93 -29.81 -19.51
CA ALA A 4 16.30 -28.41 -19.76
C ALA A 4 15.13 -27.46 -19.44
N VAL A 5 13.91 -27.85 -19.84
CA VAL A 5 12.68 -27.11 -19.51
C VAL A 5 12.43 -27.11 -18.00
N ARG A 6 12.62 -28.24 -17.33
CA ARG A 6 12.50 -28.34 -15.87
C ARG A 6 13.54 -27.48 -15.16
N GLY A 7 14.82 -27.59 -15.52
CA GLY A 7 15.90 -26.77 -14.95
C GLY A 7 15.70 -25.26 -15.17
N PHE A 8 14.98 -24.87 -16.23
CA PHE A 8 14.59 -23.50 -16.47
C PHE A 8 13.38 -23.07 -15.60
N ILE A 9 12.35 -23.89 -15.44
CA ILE A 9 11.09 -23.53 -14.74
C ILE A 9 11.18 -23.66 -13.21
N GLU A 10 11.87 -24.69 -12.72
CA GLU A 10 11.97 -25.04 -11.29
C GLU A 10 12.44 -23.86 -10.40
N PRO A 11 13.42 -23.02 -10.80
CA PRO A 11 13.80 -21.83 -10.04
C PRO A 11 12.65 -20.82 -9.88
N TYR A 12 11.87 -20.56 -10.94
CA TYR A 12 10.77 -19.59 -10.90
C TYR A 12 9.61 -20.08 -10.03
N VAL A 13 9.26 -21.36 -10.13
CA VAL A 13 8.23 -21.96 -9.29
C VAL A 13 8.63 -21.90 -7.82
N ASN A 14 9.88 -22.23 -7.50
CA ASN A 14 10.41 -22.14 -6.14
C ASN A 14 10.37 -20.72 -5.59
N VAL A 15 10.62 -19.69 -6.40
CA VAL A 15 10.52 -18.28 -5.99
C VAL A 15 9.10 -17.90 -5.61
N ILE A 16 8.12 -18.31 -6.42
CA ILE A 16 6.71 -18.02 -6.12
C ILE A 16 6.35 -18.62 -4.77
N PHE A 17 6.75 -19.86 -4.49
CA PHE A 17 6.51 -20.50 -3.20
C PHE A 17 7.28 -19.85 -2.04
N ILE A 18 8.56 -19.52 -2.20
CA ILE A 18 9.38 -18.87 -1.16
C ILE A 18 8.85 -17.46 -0.86
N SER A 19 8.55 -16.68 -1.90
CA SER A 19 7.94 -15.35 -1.79
C SER A 19 6.59 -15.41 -1.07
N ALA A 20 5.74 -16.37 -1.44
CA ALA A 20 4.46 -16.60 -0.78
C ALA A 20 4.65 -17.00 0.70
N ALA A 21 5.64 -17.86 1.00
CA ALA A 21 5.96 -18.28 2.36
C ALA A 21 6.50 -17.11 3.21
N ILE A 22 7.43 -16.29 2.70
CA ILE A 22 7.95 -15.10 3.39
C ILE A 22 6.83 -14.08 3.64
N SER A 23 5.95 -13.90 2.65
CA SER A 23 4.76 -13.06 2.79
C SER A 23 3.85 -13.59 3.91
N ALA A 24 3.53 -14.89 3.90
CA ALA A 24 2.69 -15.51 4.91
C ALA A 24 3.30 -15.42 6.32
N ILE A 25 4.60 -15.68 6.46
CA ILE A 25 5.32 -15.60 7.75
C ILE A 25 5.35 -14.16 8.27
N SER A 26 5.69 -13.18 7.44
CA SER A 26 5.67 -11.76 7.82
C SER A 26 4.30 -11.33 8.33
N LEU A 27 3.23 -11.81 7.70
CA LEU A 27 1.85 -11.51 8.08
C LEU A 27 1.42 -12.24 9.38
N LEU A 28 1.87 -13.48 9.59
CA LEU A 28 1.68 -14.20 10.86
C LEU A 28 2.43 -13.54 12.03
N LEU A 29 3.64 -13.02 11.77
CA LEU A 29 4.41 -12.25 12.75
C LEU A 29 3.71 -10.95 13.14
N LEU A 30 3.12 -10.25 12.17
CA LEU A 30 2.30 -9.05 12.43
C LEU A 30 1.07 -9.34 13.29
N ARG A 31 0.58 -10.58 13.30
CA ARG A 31 -0.58 -11.00 14.11
C ARG A 31 -0.19 -11.44 15.53
N THR A 32 0.97 -12.06 15.68
CA THR A 32 1.41 -12.66 16.95
C THR A 32 2.21 -11.70 17.81
N ILE A 33 2.85 -10.71 17.20
CA ILE A 33 3.66 -9.73 17.91
C ILE A 33 2.87 -8.42 17.97
N ASP A 34 2.53 -7.99 19.19
CA ASP A 34 2.04 -6.64 19.45
C ASP A 34 3.20 -5.64 19.28
N ILE A 35 3.48 -5.32 18.01
CA ILE A 35 4.58 -4.42 17.64
C ILE A 35 4.14 -3.00 17.96
N LYS A 36 4.46 -2.54 19.18
CA LYS A 36 4.24 -1.15 19.62
C LYS A 36 4.97 -0.11 18.76
N ALA A 37 6.05 -0.50 18.08
CA ALA A 37 6.85 0.40 17.25
C ALA A 37 6.37 0.40 15.79
N TYR A 38 5.64 1.45 15.41
CA TYR A 38 5.13 1.71 14.07
C TYR A 38 6.15 1.45 12.95
N ARG A 39 7.38 1.98 13.11
CA ARG A 39 8.47 1.82 12.13
C ARG A 39 8.73 0.35 11.81
N THR A 40 8.79 -0.51 12.82
CA THR A 40 9.06 -1.95 12.67
C THR A 40 7.90 -2.66 11.96
N ARG A 41 6.65 -2.28 12.25
CA ARG A 41 5.46 -2.86 11.60
C ARG A 41 5.41 -2.54 10.10
N THR A 42 5.75 -1.29 9.74
CA THR A 42 5.86 -0.85 8.36
C THR A 42 6.96 -1.61 7.60
N TRP A 43 8.14 -1.80 8.20
CA TRP A 43 9.20 -2.61 7.59
C TRP A 43 8.77 -4.08 7.36
N VAL A 44 8.02 -4.68 8.28
CA VAL A 44 7.51 -6.06 8.10
C VAL A 44 6.46 -6.14 6.97
N LEU A 45 5.69 -5.09 6.71
CA LEU A 45 4.77 -5.01 5.56
C LEU A 45 5.49 -4.87 4.22
N PHE A 46 6.57 -4.08 4.18
CA PHE A 46 7.35 -3.86 2.96
C PHE A 46 8.39 -4.96 2.69
N ALA A 47 8.82 -5.72 3.71
CA ALA A 47 9.83 -6.77 3.57
C ALA A 47 9.43 -7.88 2.58
N PRO A 48 8.18 -8.38 2.54
CA PRO A 48 7.75 -9.32 1.51
C PRO A 48 7.77 -8.73 0.10
N LEU A 49 7.42 -7.45 -0.04
CA LEU A 49 7.43 -6.75 -1.33
C LEU A 49 8.88 -6.57 -1.84
N ALA A 50 9.80 -6.19 -0.96
CA ALA A 50 11.22 -6.05 -1.28
C ALA A 50 11.88 -7.42 -1.52
N GLY A 51 11.59 -8.41 -0.68
CA GLY A 51 12.15 -9.76 -0.77
C GLY A 51 11.72 -10.49 -2.03
N SER A 52 10.47 -10.32 -2.46
CA SER A 52 9.96 -10.91 -3.71
C SER A 52 10.57 -10.25 -4.94
N LEU A 53 10.76 -8.93 -4.93
CA LEU A 53 11.50 -8.21 -5.97
C LEU A 53 12.97 -8.65 -6.05
N LEU A 54 13.65 -8.76 -4.90
CA LEU A 54 15.04 -9.20 -4.82
C LEU A 54 15.22 -10.66 -5.27
N LEU A 55 14.30 -11.55 -4.90
CA LEU A 55 14.29 -12.94 -5.37
C LEU A 55 14.07 -13.02 -6.88
N ALA A 56 13.16 -12.21 -7.44
CA ALA A 56 12.94 -12.15 -8.88
C ALA A 56 14.20 -11.69 -9.65
N VAL A 57 14.96 -10.73 -9.09
CA VAL A 57 16.24 -10.28 -9.65
C VAL A 57 17.34 -11.35 -9.48
N TRP A 58 17.33 -12.09 -8.36
CA TRP A 58 18.37 -13.07 -8.02
C TRP A 58 18.26 -14.39 -8.82
N ILE A 59 17.05 -14.86 -9.14
CA ILE A 59 16.86 -16.16 -9.80
C ILE A 59 17.21 -16.16 -11.28
N SER A 60 17.20 -15.00 -11.94
CA SER A 60 17.69 -14.92 -13.32
C SER A 60 18.46 -13.64 -13.59
N PRO A 61 19.71 -13.56 -13.08
CA PRO A 61 20.61 -12.45 -13.38
C PRO A 61 20.80 -12.31 -14.90
N SER A 62 20.77 -13.42 -15.64
CA SER A 62 20.88 -13.47 -17.09
C SER A 62 19.65 -12.92 -17.81
N CYS A 63 18.43 -13.25 -17.40
CA CYS A 63 17.22 -12.67 -18.01
C CYS A 63 16.97 -11.22 -17.57
N PHE A 64 17.35 -10.86 -16.35
CA PHE A 64 17.34 -9.46 -15.90
C PHE A 64 18.38 -8.62 -16.64
N ALA A 65 19.60 -9.15 -16.82
CA ALA A 65 20.61 -8.52 -17.66
C ALA A 65 20.11 -8.38 -19.10
N HIS A 66 19.43 -9.39 -19.66
CA HIS A 66 18.82 -9.28 -20.98
C HIS A 66 17.73 -8.21 -21.07
N TYR A 67 16.86 -8.14 -20.05
CA TYR A 67 15.83 -7.10 -19.95
C TYR A 67 16.44 -5.69 -19.91
N LEU A 68 17.57 -5.51 -19.21
CA LEU A 68 18.32 -4.26 -19.17
C LEU A 68 19.31 -4.08 -20.33
N ALA A 69 19.35 -5.01 -21.29
CA ALA A 69 20.32 -5.06 -22.38
C ALA A 69 21.80 -5.00 -21.92
N ILE A 70 22.10 -5.55 -20.74
CA ILE A 70 23.44 -5.64 -20.14
C ILE A 70 24.10 -6.97 -20.54
N GLN A 71 25.38 -6.92 -20.88
CA GLN A 71 26.17 -8.10 -21.19
C GLN A 71 26.64 -8.81 -19.90
N SER A 72 26.27 -10.07 -19.71
CA SER A 72 26.66 -10.87 -18.54
C SER A 72 27.44 -12.13 -18.94
N TRP A 73 28.31 -12.60 -18.03
CA TRP A 73 29.26 -13.70 -18.27
C TRP A 73 28.75 -15.06 -17.79
N ASP A 74 27.43 -15.25 -17.76
CA ASP A 74 26.79 -16.49 -17.29
C ASP A 74 26.59 -17.50 -18.46
N PRO A 75 26.92 -18.79 -18.33
CA PRO A 75 26.67 -19.80 -19.36
C PRO A 75 25.21 -19.86 -19.86
N ILE A 76 24.23 -19.51 -19.02
CA ILE A 76 22.81 -19.41 -19.43
C ILE A 76 22.59 -18.24 -20.40
N HIS A 77 23.34 -17.15 -20.26
CA HIS A 77 23.27 -15.98 -21.15
C HIS A 77 23.79 -16.29 -22.56
N LEU A 78 24.78 -17.17 -22.68
CA LEU A 78 25.30 -17.66 -23.96
C LEU A 78 24.24 -18.48 -24.73
N ILE A 79 23.49 -19.35 -24.05
CA ILE A 79 22.41 -20.14 -24.65
C ILE A 79 21.26 -19.23 -25.11
N CYS A 80 20.91 -18.22 -24.31
CA CYS A 80 19.88 -17.23 -24.66
C CYS A 80 20.30 -16.28 -25.80
N ASN A 81 21.58 -16.24 -26.20
CA ASN A 81 22.08 -15.44 -27.34
C ASN A 81 22.13 -16.18 -28.67
N ASP A 82 21.92 -17.48 -28.62
CA ASP A 82 21.74 -18.29 -29.81
C ASP A 82 20.33 -18.05 -30.41
N PRO A 83 20.22 -17.74 -31.72
CA PRO A 83 18.94 -17.58 -32.42
C PRO A 83 17.99 -18.78 -32.27
N SER A 84 18.54 -19.98 -32.06
CA SER A 84 17.79 -21.23 -31.88
C SER A 84 16.93 -21.26 -30.61
N PHE A 85 17.25 -20.39 -29.63
CA PHE A 85 16.54 -20.27 -28.35
C PHE A 85 15.85 -18.92 -28.16
N ALA A 86 15.55 -18.19 -29.25
CA ALA A 86 14.89 -16.89 -29.22
C ALA A 86 13.55 -16.89 -28.44
N TYR A 87 12.81 -18.00 -28.44
CA TYR A 87 11.56 -18.14 -27.68
C TYR A 87 11.79 -18.15 -26.15
N VAL A 88 12.88 -18.74 -25.67
CA VAL A 88 13.25 -18.77 -24.24
C VAL A 88 13.60 -17.36 -23.78
N ARG A 89 14.39 -16.64 -24.58
CA ARG A 89 14.70 -15.22 -24.36
C ARG A 89 13.43 -14.40 -24.24
N TRP A 90 12.49 -14.54 -25.18
CA TRP A 90 11.24 -13.79 -25.19
C TRP A 90 10.43 -14.03 -23.91
N ILE A 91 10.16 -15.30 -23.55
CA ILE A 91 9.43 -15.67 -22.33
C ILE A 91 10.11 -15.07 -21.08
N CYS A 92 11.43 -15.18 -20.99
CA CYS A 92 12.18 -14.70 -19.84
C CYS A 92 12.12 -13.16 -19.71
N THR A 93 12.30 -12.44 -20.82
CA THR A 93 12.21 -10.97 -20.85
C THR A 93 10.79 -10.46 -20.56
N SER A 94 9.76 -11.16 -21.06
CA SER A 94 8.36 -10.83 -20.79
C SER A 94 8.01 -11.05 -19.32
N TRP A 95 8.47 -12.14 -18.71
CA TRP A 95 8.24 -12.43 -17.29
C TRP A 95 8.86 -11.38 -16.37
N VAL A 96 10.15 -11.04 -16.60
CA VAL A 96 10.85 -9.99 -15.85
C VAL A 96 10.19 -8.62 -16.06
N GLY A 97 9.76 -8.31 -17.28
CA GLY A 97 9.04 -7.07 -17.58
C GLY A 97 7.71 -6.96 -16.85
N LEU A 98 6.92 -8.05 -16.81
CA LEU A 98 5.63 -8.08 -16.09
C LEU A 98 5.80 -7.90 -14.58
N ILE A 99 6.79 -8.55 -13.97
CA ILE A 99 7.12 -8.37 -12.55
C ILE A 99 7.55 -6.92 -12.31
N SER A 100 8.51 -6.41 -13.08
CA SER A 100 9.03 -5.05 -12.91
C SER A 100 7.92 -4.00 -13.03
N LEU A 101 7.03 -4.16 -14.03
CA LEU A 101 5.88 -3.27 -14.22
C LEU A 101 4.88 -3.36 -13.06
N SER A 102 4.58 -4.57 -12.58
CA SER A 102 3.65 -4.77 -11.46
C SER A 102 4.15 -4.13 -10.16
N PHE A 103 5.41 -4.37 -9.79
CA PHE A 103 5.99 -3.79 -8.57
C PHE A 103 6.17 -2.27 -8.68
N THR A 104 6.60 -1.77 -9.84
CA THR A 104 6.73 -0.32 -10.07
C THR A 104 5.35 0.34 -10.03
N GLY A 105 4.34 -0.25 -10.68
CA GLY A 105 2.96 0.22 -10.66
C GLY A 105 2.37 0.21 -9.25
N ALA A 106 2.60 -0.86 -8.48
CA ALA A 106 2.16 -0.97 -7.09
C ALA A 106 2.79 0.10 -6.19
N ALA A 107 4.09 0.34 -6.32
CA ALA A 107 4.80 1.38 -5.57
C ALA A 107 4.30 2.79 -5.97
N ALA A 108 4.16 3.04 -7.27
CA ALA A 108 3.65 4.31 -7.77
C ALA A 108 2.22 4.60 -7.29
N LEU A 109 1.31 3.62 -7.40
CA LEU A 109 -0.07 3.77 -6.94
C LEU A 109 -0.17 3.92 -5.42
N GLY A 110 0.68 3.23 -4.66
CA GLY A 110 0.80 3.42 -3.21
C GLY A 110 1.22 4.83 -2.83
N ALA A 111 2.27 5.33 -3.49
CA ALA A 111 2.76 6.68 -3.28
C ALA A 111 1.69 7.72 -3.65
N VAL A 112 1.02 7.55 -4.79
CA VAL A 112 -0.10 8.43 -5.21
C VAL A 112 -1.25 8.36 -4.21
N SER A 113 -1.63 7.17 -3.75
CA SER A 113 -2.69 6.99 -2.74
C SER A 113 -2.32 7.65 -1.42
N TYR A 114 -1.07 7.56 -0.99
CA TYR A 114 -0.60 8.16 0.25
C TYR A 114 -0.57 9.69 0.13
N TYR A 115 0.21 10.24 -0.79
CA TYR A 115 0.42 11.70 -0.88
C TYR A 115 -0.75 12.47 -1.50
N HIS A 116 -1.50 11.85 -2.42
CA HIS A 116 -2.56 12.51 -3.16
C HIS A 116 -3.96 11.93 -2.88
N GLY A 117 -4.09 10.92 -2.01
CA GLY A 117 -5.37 10.30 -1.67
C GLY A 117 -6.41 11.29 -1.15
N GLY A 118 -6.01 12.18 -0.24
CA GLY A 118 -6.89 13.25 0.26
C GLY A 118 -7.34 14.20 -0.86
N ALA A 119 -6.45 14.61 -1.76
CA ALA A 119 -6.79 15.47 -2.89
C ALA A 119 -7.69 14.78 -3.93
N ILE A 120 -7.60 13.45 -4.07
CA ILE A 120 -8.49 12.65 -4.90
C ILE A 120 -9.87 12.56 -4.23
N ALA A 121 -9.92 12.23 -2.94
CA ALA A 121 -11.16 12.16 -2.16
C ALA A 121 -11.89 13.50 -2.17
N GLN A 122 -11.18 14.61 -1.95
CA GLN A 122 -11.72 15.96 -2.02
C GLN A 122 -12.42 16.25 -3.36
N ARG A 123 -11.82 15.86 -4.49
CA ARG A 123 -12.44 16.04 -5.82
C ARG A 123 -13.64 15.14 -6.05
N ILE A 124 -13.58 13.89 -5.59
CA ILE A 124 -14.68 12.91 -5.74
C ILE A 124 -15.90 13.38 -4.95
N TYR A 125 -15.68 13.81 -3.71
CA TYR A 125 -16.76 14.23 -2.82
C TYR A 125 -17.13 15.71 -2.93
N ARG A 126 -16.42 16.48 -3.76
CA ARG A 126 -16.55 17.95 -3.86
C ARG A 126 -16.52 18.59 -2.46
N ALA A 127 -15.50 18.21 -1.70
CA ALA A 127 -15.34 18.69 -0.34
C ALA A 127 -14.72 20.08 -0.35
N ASP A 128 -15.37 21.02 0.32
CA ASP A 128 -14.86 22.38 0.51
C ASP A 128 -14.13 22.46 1.85
N GLU A 129 -13.03 23.22 1.85
CA GLU A 129 -12.27 23.45 3.08
C GLU A 129 -13.04 24.44 3.95
N VAL A 130 -13.24 24.06 5.20
CA VAL A 130 -14.08 24.80 6.12
C VAL A 130 -13.23 25.83 6.83
N THR A 131 -13.72 27.07 6.90
CA THR A 131 -13.11 28.10 7.73
C THR A 131 -13.72 28.08 9.13
N ASP A 132 -13.00 28.65 10.09
CA ASP A 132 -13.43 28.78 11.49
C ASP A 132 -14.86 29.36 11.63
N GLU A 133 -15.26 30.26 10.72
CA GLU A 133 -16.58 30.88 10.70
C GLU A 133 -17.74 29.91 10.39
N GLU A 134 -17.49 28.81 9.66
CA GLU A 134 -18.53 27.88 9.19
C GLU A 134 -18.81 26.75 10.19
N LEU A 135 -17.80 26.26 10.91
CA LEU A 135 -17.94 25.24 11.96
C LEU A 135 -18.06 25.84 13.37
N GLY A 136 -17.60 27.07 13.55
CA GLY A 136 -17.67 27.81 14.81
C GLY A 136 -17.11 26.99 15.99
N PRO A 137 -17.87 26.82 17.09
CA PRO A 137 -17.38 26.13 18.29
C PRO A 137 -16.94 24.68 18.10
N LEU A 138 -17.35 24.03 17.00
CA LEU A 138 -16.89 22.68 16.69
C LEU A 138 -15.46 22.69 16.12
N TYR A 139 -15.07 23.73 15.39
CA TYR A 139 -13.70 23.87 14.88
C TYR A 139 -12.70 23.96 16.05
N ASP A 140 -12.99 24.83 17.02
CA ASP A 140 -12.19 25.00 18.24
C ASP A 140 -11.97 23.69 19.01
N ASP A 141 -13.02 22.89 19.18
CA ASP A 141 -12.89 21.60 19.87
C ASP A 141 -12.00 20.61 19.11
N ILE A 142 -12.07 20.61 17.77
CA ILE A 142 -11.25 19.74 16.92
C ILE A 142 -9.78 20.14 17.06
N LEU A 143 -9.49 21.45 17.11
CA LEU A 143 -8.15 21.96 17.37
C LEU A 143 -7.64 21.52 18.75
N GLU A 144 -8.46 21.69 19.79
CA GLU A 144 -8.09 21.29 21.15
C GLU A 144 -7.84 19.78 21.25
N LEU A 145 -8.68 18.96 20.61
CA LEU A 145 -8.50 17.50 20.54
C LEU A 145 -7.21 17.12 19.80
N SER A 146 -6.89 17.83 18.72
CA SER A 146 -5.68 17.61 17.93
C SER A 146 -4.42 17.94 18.73
N GLU A 147 -4.44 19.07 19.43
CA GLU A 147 -3.36 19.49 20.34
C GLU A 147 -3.16 18.47 21.47
N ARG A 148 -4.24 18.06 22.14
CA ARG A 148 -4.21 17.02 23.19
C ARG A 148 -3.70 15.68 22.66
N ALA A 149 -4.01 15.34 21.41
CA ALA A 149 -3.52 14.12 20.77
C ALA A 149 -2.05 14.21 20.35
N GLY A 150 -1.48 15.41 20.24
CA GLY A 150 -0.12 15.67 19.80
C GLY A 150 0.08 15.49 18.29
N ILE A 151 -0.94 15.82 17.50
CA ILE A 151 -0.85 15.87 16.03
C ILE A 151 -0.82 17.32 15.55
N ASP A 152 -0.34 17.54 14.33
CA ASP A 152 -0.43 18.86 13.69
C ASP A 152 -1.90 19.26 13.46
N GLU A 153 -2.15 20.56 13.33
CA GLU A 153 -3.49 21.08 13.08
C GLU A 153 -4.09 20.47 11.78
N PRO A 154 -5.28 19.83 11.86
CA PRO A 154 -5.90 19.23 10.70
C PRO A 154 -6.66 20.24 9.85
N SER A 155 -6.49 20.17 8.53
CA SER A 155 -7.44 20.80 7.61
C SER A 155 -8.78 20.07 7.68
N VAL A 156 -9.85 20.79 8.01
CA VAL A 156 -11.21 20.23 8.08
C VAL A 156 -11.96 20.54 6.78
N TYR A 157 -12.61 19.53 6.23
CA TYR A 157 -13.38 19.63 4.98
C TYR A 157 -14.82 19.21 5.21
N LEU A 158 -15.77 19.96 4.65
CA LEU A 158 -17.19 19.62 4.68
C LEU A 158 -17.59 18.95 3.37
N LEU A 159 -18.31 17.84 3.48
CA LEU A 159 -18.87 17.10 2.34
C LEU A 159 -20.35 17.47 2.22
N GLU A 160 -20.79 17.91 1.05
CA GLU A 160 -22.21 18.23 0.77
C GLU A 160 -23.15 17.00 0.78
N SER A 161 -22.66 15.81 1.14
CA SER A 161 -23.46 14.59 1.17
C SER A 161 -24.41 14.55 2.37
N SER A 162 -25.67 14.18 2.12
CA SER A 162 -26.66 13.86 3.16
C SER A 162 -26.46 12.49 3.81
N THR A 163 -25.55 11.67 3.30
CA THR A 163 -25.23 10.37 3.91
C THR A 163 -24.26 10.59 5.08
N PRO A 164 -24.60 10.21 6.32
CA PRO A 164 -23.75 10.41 7.48
C PRO A 164 -22.41 9.69 7.31
N ARG A 165 -21.32 10.46 7.26
CA ARG A 165 -19.96 9.96 7.08
C ARG A 165 -18.93 10.90 7.69
N ILE A 166 -17.91 10.30 8.28
CA ILE A 166 -16.65 10.95 8.65
C ILE A 166 -15.49 10.06 8.20
N PHE A 167 -14.38 10.66 7.81
CA PHE A 167 -13.13 9.93 7.60
C PHE A 167 -11.93 10.88 7.64
N SER A 168 -10.75 10.33 7.91
CA SER A 168 -9.48 11.04 7.87
C SER A 168 -8.58 10.60 6.71
N TYR A 169 -7.76 11.53 6.24
CA TYR A 169 -6.60 11.24 5.42
C TYR A 169 -5.37 11.94 5.97
N GLY A 170 -4.22 11.34 5.73
CA GLY A 170 -2.93 11.90 6.07
C GLY A 170 -2.29 11.32 7.30
N GLY A 171 -1.25 12.01 7.75
CA GLY A 171 -0.39 11.65 8.85
C GLY A 171 0.33 12.89 9.36
N HIS A 172 1.44 12.71 10.06
CA HIS A 172 2.22 13.85 10.56
C HIS A 172 2.60 14.84 9.45
N GLY A 173 2.29 16.11 9.67
CA GLY A 173 2.58 17.27 8.83
C GLY A 173 1.47 17.71 7.87
N TRP A 174 0.45 16.89 7.63
CA TRP A 174 -0.65 17.22 6.71
C TRP A 174 -1.95 16.46 7.04
N PRO A 175 -2.44 16.49 8.30
CA PRO A 175 -3.66 15.81 8.66
C PRO A 175 -4.89 16.46 8.01
N LYS A 176 -5.85 15.65 7.56
CA LYS A 176 -7.09 16.09 6.94
C LYS A 176 -8.27 15.31 7.50
N ILE A 177 -9.33 16.02 7.88
CA ILE A 177 -10.56 15.43 8.39
C ILE A 177 -11.70 15.84 7.46
N TYR A 178 -12.51 14.86 7.04
CA TYR A 178 -13.66 15.07 6.17
C TYR A 178 -14.92 14.71 6.92
N ILE A 179 -15.86 15.66 7.02
CA ILE A 179 -17.12 15.51 7.75
C ILE A 179 -18.26 15.80 6.78
N SER A 180 -19.27 14.93 6.70
CA SER A 180 -20.46 15.19 5.88
C SER A 180 -21.50 16.05 6.60
N VAL A 181 -22.23 16.89 5.86
CA VAL A 181 -23.40 17.61 6.38
C VAL A 181 -24.40 16.65 7.02
N GLY A 182 -24.70 15.51 6.39
CA GLY A 182 -25.62 14.52 6.94
C GLY A 182 -25.16 13.90 8.28
N LEU A 183 -23.86 13.93 8.61
CA LEU A 183 -23.37 13.51 9.92
C LEU A 183 -23.70 14.55 10.99
N LEU A 184 -23.46 15.82 10.68
CA LEU A 184 -23.74 16.95 11.58
C LEU A 184 -25.24 17.14 11.84
N GLU A 185 -26.09 16.71 10.89
CA GLU A 185 -27.55 16.71 11.07
C GLU A 185 -28.05 15.59 11.99
N VAL A 186 -27.31 14.47 12.07
CA VAL A 186 -27.73 13.26 12.80
C VAL A 186 -27.12 13.19 14.19
N LEU A 187 -25.86 13.59 14.33
CA LEU A 187 -25.12 13.52 15.60
C LEU A 187 -25.19 14.85 16.34
N ASN A 188 -25.25 14.78 17.66
CA ASN A 188 -25.03 15.96 18.49
C ASN A 188 -23.53 16.31 18.57
N ARG A 189 -23.20 17.44 19.21
CA ARG A 189 -21.82 17.94 19.33
C ARG A 189 -20.89 16.91 19.98
N ASP A 190 -21.28 16.33 21.12
CA ASP A 190 -20.43 15.39 21.87
C ASP A 190 -20.20 14.09 21.07
N GLU A 191 -21.23 13.59 20.38
CA GLU A 191 -21.12 12.42 19.49
C GLU A 191 -20.21 12.71 18.29
N THR A 192 -20.32 13.92 17.71
CA THR A 192 -19.45 14.36 16.62
C THR A 192 -18.00 14.42 17.09
N LEU A 193 -17.73 14.97 18.28
CA LEU A 193 -16.39 15.01 18.85
C LEU A 193 -15.83 13.62 19.16
N ALA A 194 -16.66 12.69 19.62
CA ALA A 194 -16.26 11.30 19.80
C ALA A 194 -15.85 10.67 18.45
N ALA A 195 -16.62 10.90 17.39
CA ALA A 195 -16.31 10.43 16.04
C ALA A 195 -15.03 11.08 15.48
N VAL A 196 -14.84 12.39 15.67
CA VAL A 196 -13.60 13.09 15.28
C VAL A 196 -12.41 12.55 16.09
N GLY A 197 -12.56 12.29 17.38
CA GLY A 197 -11.52 11.70 18.22
C GLY A 197 -11.06 10.33 17.71
N HIS A 198 -11.99 9.51 17.21
CA HIS A 198 -11.67 8.23 16.55
C HIS A 198 -10.82 8.44 15.29
N GLU A 199 -11.19 9.39 14.44
CA GLU A 199 -10.44 9.72 13.22
C GLU A 199 -9.06 10.34 13.51
N ILE A 200 -8.95 11.18 14.55
CA ILE A 200 -7.66 11.70 15.03
C ILE A 200 -6.74 10.56 15.48
N ALA A 201 -7.29 9.51 16.11
CA ALA A 201 -6.52 8.33 16.46
C ALA A 201 -5.97 7.60 15.23
N HIS A 202 -6.74 7.52 14.13
CA HIS A 202 -6.26 6.98 12.85
C HIS A 202 -5.10 7.80 12.27
N ILE A 203 -5.20 9.13 12.30
CA ILE A 203 -4.13 10.04 11.87
C ILE A 203 -2.88 9.84 12.71
N LYS A 204 -3.02 9.85 14.04
CA LYS A 204 -1.92 9.65 14.99
C LYS A 204 -1.22 8.30 14.77
N ASN A 205 -1.98 7.28 14.41
CA ASN A 205 -1.45 5.94 14.13
C ASN A 205 -0.97 5.76 12.67
N ASN A 206 -1.03 6.81 11.83
CA ASN A 206 -0.69 6.80 10.40
C ASN A 206 -1.42 5.69 9.62
N ASP A 207 -2.70 5.48 9.90
CA ASP A 207 -3.49 4.44 9.23
C ASP A 207 -3.62 4.70 7.73
N THR A 208 -3.54 5.95 7.27
CA THR A 208 -3.46 6.30 5.84
C THR A 208 -2.30 5.59 5.14
N LEU A 209 -1.09 5.58 5.75
CA LEU A 209 0.08 4.91 5.17
C LEU A 209 -0.17 3.41 5.06
N LEU A 210 -0.79 2.82 6.08
CA LEU A 210 -1.08 1.40 6.12
C LEU A 210 -2.15 1.00 5.10
N LYS A 211 -3.22 1.80 4.98
CA LYS A 211 -4.25 1.63 3.95
C LYS A 211 -3.65 1.74 2.54
N SER A 212 -2.80 2.73 2.28
CA SER A 212 -2.11 2.90 0.99
C SER A 212 -1.11 1.78 0.71
N ALA A 213 -0.35 1.31 1.70
CA ALA A 213 0.56 0.18 1.56
C ALA A 213 -0.18 -1.14 1.30
N SER A 214 -1.32 -1.34 1.96
CA SER A 214 -2.18 -2.50 1.73
C SER A 214 -2.74 -2.49 0.30
N LEU A 215 -3.17 -1.32 -0.19
CA LEU A 215 -3.60 -1.14 -1.58
C LEU A 215 -2.47 -1.47 -2.57
N SER A 216 -1.24 -1.01 -2.32
CA SER A 216 -0.07 -1.40 -3.13
C SER A 216 0.12 -2.91 -3.18
N LEU A 217 -0.01 -3.59 -2.04
CA LEU A 217 0.16 -5.03 -1.96
C LEU A 217 -0.91 -5.78 -2.77
N LYS A 218 -2.15 -5.27 -2.85
CA LYS A 218 -3.20 -5.83 -3.72
C LYS A 218 -2.85 -5.76 -5.20
N ILE A 219 -2.28 -4.64 -5.64
CA ILE A 219 -1.94 -4.41 -7.05
C ILE A 219 -0.71 -5.23 -7.46
N ALA A 220 0.24 -5.40 -6.54
CA ALA A 220 1.30 -6.40 -6.68
C ALA A 220 0.74 -7.84 -6.69
N GLY A 221 -0.53 -8.03 -6.32
CA GLY A 221 -1.25 -9.28 -6.17
C GLY A 221 -1.40 -10.12 -7.44
N LEU A 222 -1.20 -9.58 -8.65
CA LEU A 222 -1.10 -10.43 -9.86
C LEU A 222 0.01 -11.50 -9.70
N PHE A 223 1.01 -11.23 -8.85
CA PHE A 223 2.10 -12.15 -8.50
C PHE A 223 2.16 -12.48 -6.99
N ASN A 224 1.21 -11.98 -6.18
CA ASN A 224 1.18 -12.18 -4.73
C ASN A 224 -0.24 -12.48 -4.24
N ILE A 225 -0.72 -13.70 -4.55
CA ILE A 225 -2.03 -14.25 -4.13
C ILE A 225 -2.28 -14.09 -2.61
N VAL A 226 -1.22 -14.12 -1.81
CA VAL A 226 -1.27 -13.96 -0.34
C VAL A 226 -1.71 -12.54 0.05
N GLY A 227 -1.32 -11.51 -0.71
CA GLY A 227 -1.72 -10.12 -0.46
C GLY A 227 -3.23 -9.89 -0.57
N PHE A 228 -3.90 -10.59 -1.50
CA PHE A 228 -5.35 -10.50 -1.67
C PHE A 228 -6.13 -11.13 -0.51
N ALA A 229 -5.66 -12.29 -0.01
CA ALA A 229 -6.31 -12.99 1.10
C ALA A 229 -6.18 -12.21 2.43
N VAL A 230 -5.03 -11.60 2.68
CA VAL A 230 -4.72 -11.02 4.00
C VAL A 230 -5.27 -9.60 4.18
N ASP A 231 -5.40 -8.81 3.12
CA ASP A 231 -6.01 -7.48 3.24
C ASP A 231 -7.45 -7.54 3.76
N SER A 232 -8.25 -8.51 3.28
CA SER A 232 -9.63 -8.71 3.75
C SER A 232 -9.72 -8.99 5.25
N MET A 233 -8.60 -9.40 5.87
CA MET A 233 -8.48 -9.66 7.31
C MET A 233 -7.93 -8.44 8.06
N LEU A 234 -7.00 -7.66 7.46
CA LEU A 234 -6.43 -6.45 8.08
C LEU A 234 -7.41 -5.28 8.15
N SER A 235 -8.31 -5.14 7.18
CA SER A 235 -9.31 -4.06 7.17
C SER A 235 -10.42 -4.25 8.20
N ARG A 236 -10.59 -5.48 8.73
CA ARG A 236 -11.74 -5.87 9.55
C ARG A 236 -11.52 -5.71 11.06
N ASP A 237 -10.28 -5.55 11.51
CA ASP A 237 -9.91 -5.40 12.92
C ASP A 237 -9.75 -3.93 13.38
N ARG A 238 -9.98 -2.95 12.49
CA ARG A 238 -9.69 -1.52 12.76
C ARG A 238 -10.89 -0.58 12.76
N GLU A 239 -12.08 -1.09 12.39
CA GLU A 239 -13.38 -0.42 12.53
C GLU A 239 -14.19 -1.16 13.59
#